data_AF-A0A6I4SSN5-F1
#
_entry.id   AF-A0A6I4SSN5-F1
#
_cell.length_a   1.000
_cell.length_b   1.000
_cell.length_c   1.000
_cell.angle_alpha   90.00
_cell.angle_beta   90.00
_cell.angle_gamma   90.00
#
_symmetry.space_group_name_H-M   'P 1'
#
loop_
_entity.id
_entity.type
_entity.pdbx_description
1 polymer ?
#
loop_
_entity_poly.entity_id
_entity_poly.type
_entity_poly.pdbx_seq_one_letter_code
_entity_poly.pdbx_strand_id
1 'polypeptide(L)'
;MPVRRRFSKRKGDPETLAKVWAECLETGHDHFGELCELTGLVEPVNAGLPGSPERAEAERLWRAAARAAWERYGHRVLASRDPALGPAWAAVEFGPP
;
A
#
# COMPACT_ATOMS: atom_id res chain seq x y z
N MET A 1 4.70 14.91 -24.15
CA MET A 1 4.78 15.98 -23.11
C MET A 1 4.75 15.33 -21.75
N PRO A 2 5.69 15.60 -20.83
CA PRO A 2 5.62 15.03 -19.49
C PRO A 2 4.54 15.77 -18.71
N VAL A 3 3.47 15.06 -18.36
CA VAL A 3 2.41 15.59 -17.49
C VAL A 3 3.03 15.77 -16.10
N ARG A 4 3.42 17.00 -15.75
CA ARG A 4 3.74 17.37 -14.37
C ARG A 4 2.48 17.14 -13.53
N ARG A 5 2.36 15.97 -12.90
CA ARG A 5 1.25 15.62 -12.00
C ARG A 5 1.19 16.66 -10.88
N ARG A 6 0.06 17.34 -10.78
CA ARG A 6 -0.25 18.47 -9.86
C ARG A 6 -0.38 18.04 -8.39
N PHE A 7 0.53 17.22 -7.86
CA PHE A 7 0.31 16.51 -6.59
C PHE A 7 1.13 16.99 -5.39
N SER A 8 2.01 17.99 -5.58
CA SER A 8 2.82 18.55 -4.48
C SER A 8 2.01 19.12 -3.31
N LYS A 9 0.69 19.33 -3.44
CA LYS A 9 -0.20 19.78 -2.36
C LYS A 9 -0.82 18.67 -1.50
N ARG A 10 -0.65 17.38 -1.83
CA ARG A 10 -1.24 16.26 -1.06
C ARG A 10 -0.24 15.47 -0.22
N LYS A 11 1.04 15.85 -0.24
CA LYS A 11 2.05 15.29 0.67
C LYS A 11 1.67 15.63 2.12
N GLY A 12 1.05 14.67 2.82
CA GLY A 12 0.78 14.75 4.25
C GLY A 12 -0.70 14.78 4.66
N ASP A 13 -1.67 14.71 3.73
CA ASP A 13 -3.07 14.56 4.12
C ASP A 13 -3.37 13.11 4.58
N PRO A 14 -3.75 12.88 5.85
CA PRO A 14 -4.02 11.54 6.37
C PRO A 14 -5.16 10.82 5.67
N GLU A 15 -6.17 11.55 5.16
CA GLU A 15 -7.28 10.95 4.41
C GLU A 15 -6.84 10.48 3.03
N THR A 16 -5.95 11.22 2.37
CA THR A 16 -5.34 10.78 1.11
C THR A 16 -4.52 9.50 1.33
N LEU A 17 -3.70 9.44 2.38
CA LEU A 17 -2.93 8.22 2.72
C LEU A 17 -3.84 7.03 3.03
N ALA A 18 -4.93 7.24 3.77
CA ALA A 18 -5.88 6.17 4.09
C ALA A 18 -6.54 5.58 2.82
N LYS A 19 -6.87 6.41 1.82
CA LYS A 19 -7.45 5.95 0.55
C LYS A 19 -6.47 5.13 -0.28
N VAL A 20 -5.22 5.59 -0.39
CA VAL A 20 -4.19 4.87 -1.14
C VAL A 20 -3.88 3.53 -0.46
N TRP A 21 -3.79 3.52 0.88
CA TRP A 21 -3.63 2.28 1.62
C TRP A 21 -4.82 1.33 1.49
N ALA A 22 -6.05 1.82 1.41
CA ALA A 22 -7.22 0.95 1.26
C ALA A 22 -7.11 0.05 0.03
N GLU A 23 -6.75 0.60 -1.12
CA GLU A 23 -6.54 -0.17 -2.36
C GLU A 23 -5.40 -1.19 -2.18
N CYS A 24 -4.27 -0.74 -1.62
CA CYS A 24 -3.10 -1.60 -1.39
C CYS A 24 -3.40 -2.74 -0.41
N LEU A 25 -4.22 -2.51 0.62
CA LEU A 25 -4.60 -3.53 1.59
C LEU A 25 -5.59 -4.55 1.02
N GLU A 26 -6.33 -4.17 -0.03
CA GLU A 26 -7.21 -5.08 -0.76
C GLU A 26 -6.43 -5.99 -1.72
N THR A 27 -5.50 -5.43 -2.50
CA THR A 27 -4.83 -6.18 -3.59
C THR A 27 -3.41 -6.63 -3.27
N GLY A 28 -2.75 -6.00 -2.29
CA GLY A 28 -1.32 -6.17 -1.97
C GLY A 28 -0.37 -5.33 -2.81
N HIS A 29 -0.88 -4.51 -3.73
CA HIS A 29 -0.10 -3.79 -4.74
C HIS A 29 -0.41 -2.30 -4.76
N ASP A 30 0.60 -1.47 -5.03
CA ASP A 30 0.42 -0.04 -5.34
C ASP A 30 0.43 0.15 -6.85
N HIS A 31 -0.74 -0.07 -7.45
CA HIS A 31 -0.93 -0.05 -8.90
C HIS A 31 -0.50 1.26 -9.58
N PHE A 32 -0.50 2.37 -8.85
CA PHE A 32 -0.24 3.70 -9.40
C PHE A 32 1.05 4.37 -8.88
N GLY A 33 1.80 3.69 -8.01
CA GLY A 33 3.01 4.22 -7.38
C GLY A 33 2.74 5.37 -6.40
N GLU A 34 1.50 5.52 -5.92
CA GLU A 34 1.09 6.63 -5.06
C GLU A 34 1.72 6.53 -3.67
N LEU A 35 1.93 5.32 -3.13
CA LEU A 35 2.63 5.14 -1.86
C LEU A 35 4.10 5.52 -1.99
N CYS A 36 4.75 5.16 -3.10
CA CYS A 36 6.12 5.57 -3.37
C CYS A 36 6.24 7.10 -3.45
N GLU A 37 5.31 7.78 -4.13
CA GLU A 37 5.33 9.24 -4.24
C GLU A 37 5.06 9.95 -2.89
N LEU A 38 4.13 9.41 -2.08
CA LEU A 38 3.71 10.02 -0.82
C LEU A 38 4.65 9.72 0.35
N THR A 39 5.21 8.52 0.41
CA THR A 39 5.96 8.02 1.57
C THR A 39 7.40 7.62 1.26
N GLY A 40 7.75 7.47 -0.02
CA GLY A 40 9.03 6.90 -0.45
C GLY A 40 9.08 5.36 -0.36
N LEU A 41 7.97 4.70 0.00
CA LEU A 41 7.88 3.26 0.09
C LEU A 41 7.83 2.63 -1.31
N VAL A 42 8.86 1.88 -1.67
CA VAL A 42 8.96 1.20 -2.97
C VAL A 42 8.33 -0.19 -2.86
N GLU A 43 7.44 -0.51 -3.80
CA GLU A 43 6.90 -1.87 -3.92
C GLU A 43 8.01 -2.86 -4.30
N PRO A 44 8.07 -4.08 -3.71
CA PRO A 44 9.20 -5.00 -3.90
C PRO A 44 9.44 -5.39 -5.37
N VAL A 45 8.38 -5.45 -6.18
CA VAL A 45 8.47 -5.75 -7.62
C VAL A 45 9.28 -4.69 -8.39
N ASN A 46 9.38 -3.46 -7.86
CA ASN A 46 10.06 -2.32 -8.48
C ASN A 46 11.48 -2.08 -7.92
N ALA A 47 11.89 -2.77 -6.85
CA ALA A 47 13.13 -2.49 -6.13
C ALA A 47 14.38 -3.22 -6.68
N GLY A 48 14.20 -4.30 -7.43
CA GLY A 48 15.32 -5.10 -7.94
C GLY A 48 14.90 -6.43 -8.53
N LEU A 49 15.89 -7.22 -8.96
CA LEU A 49 15.66 -8.57 -9.46
C LEU A 49 15.12 -9.48 -8.34
N PRO A 50 14.29 -10.48 -8.67
CA PRO A 50 13.92 -11.54 -7.74
C PRO A 50 15.14 -12.11 -6.99
N GLY A 51 15.09 -12.14 -5.67
CA GLY A 51 16.15 -12.69 -4.81
C GLY A 51 17.33 -11.75 -4.54
N SER A 52 17.33 -10.51 -5.06
CA SER A 52 18.38 -9.54 -4.73
C SER A 52 18.22 -9.00 -3.30
N PRO A 53 19.31 -8.58 -2.63
CA PRO A 53 19.24 -7.95 -1.31
C PRO A 53 18.35 -6.71 -1.28
N GLU A 54 18.36 -5.90 -2.35
CA GLU A 54 17.55 -4.69 -2.48
C GLU A 54 16.06 -5.03 -2.50
N ARG A 55 15.68 -6.09 -3.23
CA ARG A 55 14.30 -6.56 -3.25
C ARG A 55 13.87 -7.17 -1.93
N ALA A 56 14.74 -7.94 -1.27
CA ALA A 56 14.46 -8.50 0.05
C ALA A 56 14.22 -7.40 1.09
N GLU A 57 15.03 -6.34 1.06
CA GLU A 57 14.86 -5.19 1.94
C GLU A 57 13.57 -4.41 1.63
N ALA A 58 13.27 -4.18 0.35
CA ALA A 58 12.01 -3.56 -0.05
C ALA A 58 10.80 -4.39 0.39
N GLU A 59 10.84 -5.72 0.29
CA GLU A 59 9.78 -6.61 0.79
C GLU A 59 9.59 -6.49 2.30
N ARG A 60 10.69 -6.44 3.04
CA ARG A 60 10.65 -6.26 4.49
C ARG A 60 10.00 -4.93 4.87
N LEU A 61 10.41 -3.82 4.25
CA LEU A 61 9.86 -2.49 4.49
C LEU A 61 8.40 -2.40 4.06
N TRP A 62 8.05 -2.96 2.90
CA TRP A 62 6.69 -3.02 2.37
C TRP A 62 5.74 -3.73 3.31
N ARG A 63 6.10 -4.97 3.71
CA ARG A 63 5.28 -5.77 4.64
C ARG A 63 5.10 -5.08 5.99
N ALA A 64 6.16 -4.47 6.53
CA ALA A 64 6.08 -3.74 7.80
C ALA A 64 5.14 -2.53 7.70
N ALA A 65 5.23 -1.75 6.62
CA ALA A 65 4.37 -0.60 6.40
C ALA A 65 2.91 -1.02 6.16
N ALA A 66 2.69 -2.06 5.36
CA ALA A 66 1.36 -2.61 5.10
C ALA A 66 0.70 -3.13 6.38
N ARG A 67 1.45 -3.82 7.24
CA ARG A 67 0.95 -4.24 8.56
C ARG A 67 0.53 -3.06 9.43
N ALA A 68 1.38 -2.04 9.54
CA ALA A 68 1.05 -0.85 10.33
C ALA A 68 -0.17 -0.09 9.77
N ALA A 69 -0.32 -0.06 8.44
CA ALA A 69 -1.51 0.49 7.79
C ALA A 69 -2.75 -0.37 8.04
N TRP A 70 -2.62 -1.70 8.06
CA TRP A 70 -3.69 -2.63 8.37
C TRP A 70 -4.21 -2.45 9.80
N GLU A 71 -3.32 -2.40 10.79
CA GLU A 71 -3.66 -2.14 12.19
C GLU A 71 -4.37 -0.78 12.36
N ARG A 72 -4.05 0.21 11.53
CA ARG A 72 -4.61 1.57 11.62
C ARG A 72 -5.93 1.75 10.86
N TYR A 73 -6.06 1.14 9.68
CA TYR A 73 -7.13 1.41 8.72
C TYR A 73 -7.99 0.18 8.42
N GLY A 74 -7.57 -1.02 8.84
CA GLY A 74 -8.18 -2.28 8.42
C GLY A 74 -9.65 -2.41 8.77
N HIS A 75 -10.07 -1.95 9.96
CA HIS A 75 -11.50 -1.90 10.31
C HIS A 75 -12.32 -1.05 9.32
N ARG A 76 -11.78 0.09 8.87
CA ARG A 76 -12.47 0.98 7.91
C ARG A 76 -12.54 0.33 6.53
N VAL A 77 -11.44 -0.30 6.09
CA VAL A 77 -11.39 -1.04 4.81
C VAL A 77 -12.42 -2.16 4.81
N LEU A 78 -12.45 -3.00 5.86
CA LEU A 78 -13.42 -4.10 5.97
C LEU A 78 -14.87 -3.61 6.04
N ALA A 79 -15.13 -2.48 6.71
CA ALA A 79 -16.47 -1.93 6.83
C ALA A 79 -17.04 -1.40 5.50
N SER A 80 -16.19 -0.90 4.59
CA SER A 80 -16.61 -0.37 3.29
C SER A 80 -16.58 -1.40 2.15
N ARG A 81 -16.03 -2.59 2.41
CA ARG A 81 -15.72 -3.58 1.37
C ARG A 81 -16.92 -4.47 1.08
N ASP A 82 -17.07 -4.84 -0.20
CA ASP A 82 -18.03 -5.85 -0.63
C ASP A 82 -17.55 -7.26 -0.20
N PRO A 83 -18.32 -7.98 0.65
CA PRO A 83 -17.97 -9.34 1.07
C PRO A 83 -17.86 -10.34 -0.10
N ALA A 84 -18.48 -10.06 -1.25
CA ALA A 84 -18.45 -10.94 -2.43
C ALA A 84 -17.06 -11.03 -3.09
N LEU A 85 -16.15 -10.08 -2.80
CA LEU A 85 -14.80 -10.03 -3.37
C LEU A 85 -13.80 -11.02 -2.72
N GLY A 86 -14.26 -11.95 -1.88
CA GLY A 86 -13.39 -12.87 -1.12
C GLY A 86 -12.73 -12.17 0.07
N PRO A 87 -11.64 -12.68 0.67
CA PRO A 87 -10.90 -11.97 1.71
C PRO A 87 -9.96 -10.89 1.11
N ALA A 88 -9.78 -9.76 1.81
CA ALA A 88 -8.76 -8.76 1.43
C ALA A 88 -7.35 -9.35 1.58
N TRP A 89 -6.41 -8.96 0.73
CA TRP A 89 -5.02 -9.44 0.81
C TRP A 89 -4.43 -9.27 2.22
N ALA A 90 -4.58 -8.08 2.82
CA ALA A 90 -4.05 -7.80 4.16
C ALA A 90 -4.65 -8.71 5.24
N ALA A 91 -5.92 -9.11 5.09
CA ALA A 91 -6.56 -10.03 6.02
C ALA A 91 -6.02 -11.47 5.89
N VAL A 92 -5.65 -11.89 4.68
CA VAL A 92 -4.99 -13.18 4.43
C VAL A 92 -3.56 -13.16 4.96
N GLU A 93 -2.84 -12.06 4.74
CA GLU A 93 -1.42 -11.94 5.05
C GLU A 93 -1.16 -11.72 6.55
N PHE A 94 -1.98 -10.89 7.20
CA PHE A 94 -1.74 -10.44 8.59
C PHE A 94 -2.81 -10.92 9.58
N GLY A 95 -3.94 -11.44 9.09
CA GLY A 95 -5.09 -11.79 9.92
C GLY A 95 -6.01 -10.59 10.21
N PRO A 96 -6.84 -10.67 11.25
CA PRO A 96 -7.70 -9.55 11.67
C PRO A 96 -6.88 -8.29 12.01
N PRO A 97 -7.38 -7.09 11.68
CA PRO A 97 -6.76 -5.83 12.07
C PRO A 97 -6.93 -5.53 13.57
#